data_AF-A0A5S9MMP6-F1
#
_entry.id   AF-A0A5S9MMP6-F1
#
_cell.length_a   1.000
_cell.length_b   1.000
_cell.length_c   1.000
_cell.angle_alpha   90.00
_cell.angle_beta   90.00
_cell.angle_gamma   90.00
#
_symmetry.space_group_name_H-M   'P 1'
#
loop_
_entity.id
_entity.type
_entity.pdbx_description
1 polymer ?
#
loop_
_entity_poly.entity_id
_entity_poly.type
_entity_poly.pdbx_seq_one_letter_code
_entity_poly.pdbx_strand_id
1 'polypeptide(L)'
;MKNNEYLEEIYSKAVENGYMPQEVKERQIAALTAHFEALPEQVNRETILIDGGLVSMQLMLAARAHGYDTNPIGGYDKEVIAETFGWDKERYVPVMLLSIGKAADEGYASYRLPIDRITEWK
;
A
#
# COMPACT_ATOMS: atom_id res chain seq x y z
N MET A 1 -2.51 -1.38 -14.34
CA MET A 1 -2.37 -0.55 -13.12
C MET A 1 -2.34 0.92 -13.52
N LYS A 2 -3.03 1.82 -12.80
CA LYS A 2 -3.14 3.25 -13.16
C LYS A 2 -2.86 4.18 -11.96
N ASN A 3 -1.80 3.91 -11.21
CA ASN A 3 -1.49 4.63 -9.96
C ASN A 3 -1.07 6.10 -10.14
N ASN A 4 -0.78 6.55 -11.36
CA ASN A 4 -0.47 7.95 -11.68
C ASN A 4 -1.67 8.77 -12.18
N GLU A 5 -2.87 8.17 -12.31
CA GLU A 5 -4.04 8.81 -12.92
C GLU A 5 -4.44 10.13 -12.24
N TYR A 6 -4.27 10.21 -10.91
CA TYR A 6 -4.64 11.40 -10.12
C TYR A 6 -3.46 12.34 -9.85
N LEU A 7 -2.32 12.16 -10.51
CA LEU A 7 -1.12 12.96 -10.26
C LEU A 7 -1.38 14.47 -10.40
N GLU A 8 -2.01 14.88 -11.51
CA GLU A 8 -2.34 16.28 -11.78
C GLU A 8 -3.28 16.85 -10.70
N GLU A 9 -4.30 16.10 -10.31
CA GLU A 9 -5.28 16.53 -9.31
C GLU A 9 -4.62 16.72 -7.93
N ILE A 10 -3.86 15.73 -7.46
CA ILE A 10 -3.18 15.75 -6.16
C ILE A 10 -2.25 16.96 -6.07
N TYR A 11 -1.43 17.18 -7.09
CA TYR A 11 -0.45 18.26 -7.09
C TYR A 11 -1.10 19.64 -7.31
N SER A 12 -2.16 19.73 -8.13
CA SER A 12 -2.96 20.96 -8.23
C SER A 12 -3.53 21.36 -6.88
N LYS A 13 -4.12 20.40 -6.16
CA LYS A 13 -4.64 20.62 -4.82
C LYS A 13 -3.55 21.01 -3.83
N ALA A 14 -2.35 20.45 -3.95
CA ALA A 14 -1.22 20.86 -3.11
C ALA A 14 -0.83 22.33 -3.33
N VAL A 15 -0.86 22.82 -4.58
CA VAL A 15 -0.65 24.25 -4.88
C VAL A 15 -1.79 25.11 -4.35
N GLU A 16 -3.04 24.73 -4.59
CA GLU A 16 -4.23 25.45 -4.11
C GLU A 16 -4.23 25.61 -2.58
N ASN A 17 -3.78 24.59 -1.85
CA ASN A 17 -3.67 24.61 -0.38
C ASN A 17 -2.37 25.27 0.13
N GLY A 18 -1.49 25.75 -0.76
CA GLY A 18 -0.23 26.39 -0.40
C GLY A 18 0.84 25.43 0.15
N TYR A 19 0.69 24.11 -0.03
CA TYR A 19 1.67 23.11 0.40
C TYR A 19 2.93 23.13 -0.47
N MET A 20 2.81 23.64 -1.72
CA MET A 20 3.93 23.78 -2.62
C MET A 20 3.72 24.93 -3.64
N PRO A 21 4.81 25.54 -4.15
CA PRO A 21 4.73 26.49 -5.27
C PRO A 21 4.35 25.83 -6.61
N GLN A 22 3.73 26.60 -7.49
CA GLN A 22 3.33 26.18 -8.84
C GLN A 22 4.50 25.61 -9.67
N GLU A 23 5.65 26.28 -9.66
CA GLU A 23 6.86 25.81 -10.38
C GLU A 23 7.32 24.43 -9.89
N VAL A 24 7.21 24.17 -8.58
CA VAL A 24 7.59 22.88 -7.99
C VAL A 24 6.61 21.79 -8.43
N LYS A 25 5.31 22.11 -8.57
CA LYS A 25 4.31 21.19 -9.14
C LYS A 25 4.71 20.83 -10.56
N GLU A 26 4.94 21.81 -11.43
CA GLU A 26 5.22 21.60 -12.85
C GLU A 26 6.44 20.70 -13.04
N ARG A 27 7.52 20.97 -12.29
CA ARG A 27 8.72 20.14 -12.30
C ARG A 27 8.45 18.70 -11.85
N GLN A 28 7.70 18.51 -10.76
CA GLN A 28 7.44 17.17 -10.23
C GLN A 28 6.51 16.36 -11.12
N ILE A 29 5.46 16.98 -11.68
CA ILE A 29 4.55 16.31 -12.61
C ILE A 29 5.30 15.86 -13.85
N ALA A 30 6.12 16.73 -14.45
CA ALA A 30 6.93 16.36 -15.61
C ALA A 30 7.85 15.16 -15.31
N ALA A 31 8.55 15.17 -14.17
CA ALA A 31 9.45 14.09 -13.77
C ALA A 31 8.71 12.77 -13.48
N LEU A 32 7.59 12.84 -12.76
CA LEU A 32 6.81 11.67 -12.39
C LEU A 32 6.10 11.05 -13.59
N THR A 33 5.53 11.86 -14.49
CA THR A 33 4.94 11.36 -15.74
C THR A 33 5.98 10.61 -16.57
N ALA A 34 7.15 11.20 -16.80
CA ALA A 34 8.23 10.53 -17.53
C ALA A 34 8.70 9.23 -16.82
N HIS A 35 8.74 9.23 -15.48
CA HIS A 35 9.06 8.04 -14.72
C HIS A 35 8.02 6.92 -14.93
N PHE A 36 6.72 7.22 -14.79
CA PHE A 36 5.66 6.24 -14.94
C PHE A 36 5.53 5.71 -16.38
N GLU A 37 5.81 6.53 -17.40
CA GLU A 37 5.85 6.09 -18.80
C GLU A 37 6.98 5.06 -19.07
N ALA A 38 8.10 5.20 -18.37
CA ALA A 38 9.24 4.30 -18.50
C ALA A 38 9.23 3.12 -17.51
N LEU A 39 8.31 3.11 -16.53
CA LEU A 39 8.30 2.16 -15.43
C LEU A 39 7.84 0.77 -15.91
N PRO A 40 8.65 -0.29 -15.75
CA PRO A 40 8.22 -1.64 -16.10
C PRO A 40 7.01 -2.07 -15.25
N GLU A 41 6.09 -2.80 -15.87
CA GLU A 41 4.84 -3.23 -15.22
C GLU A 41 5.09 -3.99 -13.91
N GLN A 42 6.06 -4.91 -13.90
CA GLN A 42 6.41 -5.66 -12.70
C GLN A 42 6.88 -4.74 -11.57
N VAL A 43 7.73 -3.75 -11.86
CA VAL A 43 8.23 -2.81 -10.86
C VAL A 43 7.09 -1.93 -10.33
N ASN A 44 6.15 -1.54 -11.19
CA ASN A 44 4.96 -0.82 -10.78
C ASN A 44 4.09 -1.66 -9.82
N ARG A 45 3.89 -2.94 -10.15
CA ARG A 45 3.19 -3.89 -9.30
C ARG A 45 3.86 -4.03 -7.93
N GLU A 46 5.19 -4.19 -7.90
CA GLU A 46 5.96 -4.31 -6.66
C GLU A 46 5.84 -3.04 -5.80
N THR A 47 5.87 -1.86 -6.42
CA THR A 47 5.65 -0.57 -5.73
C THR A 47 4.28 -0.54 -5.05
N ILE A 48 3.22 -0.96 -5.75
CA ILE A 48 1.86 -1.04 -5.19
C ILE A 48 1.79 -2.02 -4.01
N LEU A 49 2.51 -3.15 -4.08
CA LEU A 49 2.56 -4.12 -2.98
C LEU A 49 3.27 -3.56 -1.74
N ILE A 50 4.34 -2.76 -1.93
CA ILE A 50 5.04 -2.07 -0.84
C ILE A 50 4.09 -1.06 -0.18
N ASP A 51 3.49 -0.16 -0.95
CA ASP A 51 2.57 0.87 -0.44
C ASP A 51 1.39 0.25 0.30
N GLY A 52 0.79 -0.78 -0.30
CA GLY A 52 -0.29 -1.55 0.29
C GLY A 52 0.12 -2.27 1.58
N GLY A 53 1.34 -2.80 1.64
CA GLY A 53 1.87 -3.42 2.86
C GLY A 53 2.08 -2.42 4.00
N LEU A 54 2.62 -1.24 3.69
CA LEU A 54 2.86 -0.17 4.66
C LEU A 54 1.56 0.30 5.30
N VAL A 55 0.54 0.63 4.49
CA VAL A 55 -0.77 1.07 5.02
C VAL A 55 -1.46 -0.05 5.79
N SER A 56 -1.34 -1.30 5.34
CA SER A 56 -1.93 -2.45 6.04
C SER A 56 -1.34 -2.62 7.44
N MET A 57 -0.01 -2.50 7.58
CA MET A 57 0.64 -2.56 8.89
C MET A 57 0.16 -1.44 9.82
N GLN A 58 0.07 -0.22 9.31
CA GLN A 58 -0.42 0.92 10.09
C GLN A 58 -1.88 0.73 10.53
N LEU A 59 -2.74 0.20 9.65
CA LEU A 59 -4.13 -0.09 9.98
C LEU A 59 -4.26 -1.18 11.07
N MET A 60 -3.44 -2.23 11.00
CA MET A 60 -3.41 -3.27 12.04
C MET A 60 -3.03 -2.71 13.42
N LEU A 61 -2.00 -1.85 13.47
CA LEU A 61 -1.58 -1.20 14.72
C LEU A 61 -2.65 -0.24 15.24
N ALA A 62 -3.27 0.55 14.36
CA ALA A 62 -4.34 1.47 14.73
C ALA A 62 -5.55 0.72 15.27
N ALA A 63 -6.00 -0.36 14.61
CA ALA A 63 -7.10 -1.19 15.08
C ALA A 63 -6.86 -1.71 16.52
N ARG A 64 -5.64 -2.18 16.81
CA ARG A 64 -5.23 -2.56 18.17
C ARG A 64 -5.29 -1.41 19.17
N ALA A 65 -4.84 -0.21 18.80
CA ALA A 65 -4.94 0.96 19.65
C ALA A 65 -6.40 1.34 19.98
N HIS A 66 -7.34 0.98 19.11
CA HIS A 66 -8.78 1.14 19.31
C HIS A 66 -9.46 -0.08 19.98
N GLY A 67 -8.68 -1.05 20.46
CA GLY A 67 -9.17 -2.23 21.18
C GLY A 67 -9.76 -3.31 20.28
N TYR A 68 -9.41 -3.34 19.00
CA TYR A 68 -9.73 -4.43 18.07
C TYR A 68 -8.50 -5.31 17.82
N ASP A 69 -8.71 -6.48 17.23
CA ASP A 69 -7.66 -7.34 16.68
C ASP A 69 -7.86 -7.51 15.18
N THR A 70 -6.77 -7.90 14.50
CA THR A 70 -6.71 -8.02 13.04
C THR A 70 -5.98 -9.28 12.60
N ASN A 71 -6.32 -9.80 11.42
CA ASN A 71 -5.57 -10.88 10.77
C ASN A 71 -5.27 -10.55 9.31
N PRO A 72 -4.00 -10.34 8.92
CA PRO A 72 -3.61 -10.18 7.52
C PRO A 72 -3.57 -11.55 6.82
N ILE A 73 -4.25 -11.68 5.70
CA ILE A 73 -4.45 -12.95 4.98
C ILE A 73 -3.93 -12.80 3.56
N GLY A 74 -2.85 -13.53 3.26
CA GLY A 74 -2.30 -13.66 1.90
C GLY A 74 -2.83 -14.86 1.12
N GLY A 75 -3.46 -15.84 1.80
CA GLY A 75 -3.98 -17.07 1.21
C GLY A 75 -5.41 -16.91 0.71
N TYR A 76 -5.58 -16.36 -0.49
CA TYR A 76 -6.87 -16.25 -1.19
C TYR A 76 -6.65 -16.41 -2.70
N ASP A 77 -7.74 -16.67 -3.44
CA ASP A 77 -7.68 -16.78 -4.90
C ASP A 77 -7.60 -15.38 -5.52
N LYS A 78 -6.42 -15.06 -6.07
CA LYS A 78 -6.11 -13.76 -6.66
C LYS A 78 -6.75 -13.56 -8.03
N GLU A 79 -7.21 -14.62 -8.70
CA GLU A 79 -7.82 -14.56 -10.03
C GLU A 79 -9.29 -14.14 -9.96
N VAL A 80 -9.98 -14.56 -8.88
CA VAL A 80 -11.42 -14.32 -8.69
C VAL A 80 -11.72 -13.15 -7.75
N ILE A 81 -10.74 -12.65 -6.99
CA ILE A 81 -10.97 -11.62 -5.97
C ILE A 81 -11.58 -10.34 -6.57
N ALA A 82 -11.08 -9.92 -7.73
CA ALA A 82 -11.60 -8.71 -8.37
C ALA A 82 -13.06 -8.87 -8.82
N GLU A 83 -13.44 -10.03 -9.38
CA GLU A 83 -14.84 -10.31 -9.73
C GLU A 83 -15.73 -10.35 -8.49
N THR A 84 -15.24 -10.98 -7.43
CA THR A 84 -15.95 -11.13 -6.16
C THR A 84 -16.32 -9.77 -5.55
N PHE A 85 -15.44 -8.77 -5.68
CA PHE A 85 -15.64 -7.44 -5.12
C PHE A 85 -16.07 -6.39 -6.18
N GLY A 86 -16.31 -6.79 -7.43
CA GLY A 86 -16.71 -5.90 -8.52
C GLY A 86 -15.64 -4.86 -8.91
N TRP A 87 -14.37 -5.23 -8.81
CA TRP A 87 -13.22 -4.38 -9.09
C TRP A 87 -12.71 -4.52 -10.53
N ASP A 88 -12.18 -3.44 -11.08
CA ASP A 88 -11.44 -3.46 -12.34
C ASP A 88 -10.09 -4.19 -12.16
N LYS A 89 -10.00 -5.37 -12.79
CA LYS A 89 -8.81 -6.25 -12.79
C LYS A 89 -7.55 -5.58 -13.33
N GLU A 90 -7.70 -4.70 -14.31
CA GLU A 90 -6.58 -4.02 -14.95
C GLU A 90 -6.10 -2.83 -14.13
N ARG A 91 -6.94 -2.31 -13.22
CA ARG A 91 -6.61 -1.16 -12.38
C ARG A 91 -6.01 -1.58 -11.04
N TYR A 92 -6.62 -2.55 -10.37
CA TYR A 92 -6.32 -2.88 -8.97
C TYR A 92 -5.47 -4.14 -8.82
N VAL A 93 -4.45 -4.06 -7.96
CA VAL A 93 -3.65 -5.21 -7.55
C VAL A 93 -4.13 -5.65 -6.16
N PRO A 94 -4.57 -6.89 -5.98
CA PRO A 94 -4.92 -7.39 -4.67
C PRO A 94 -3.65 -7.59 -3.83
N VAL A 95 -3.57 -6.89 -2.69
CA VAL A 95 -2.42 -6.94 -1.77
C VAL A 95 -2.63 -8.04 -0.74
N MET A 96 -3.63 -7.86 0.14
CA MET A 96 -4.03 -8.82 1.16
C MET A 96 -5.48 -8.60 1.54
N LEU A 97 -6.10 -9.62 2.15
CA LEU A 97 -7.33 -9.45 2.92
C LEU A 97 -6.96 -9.09 4.36
N LEU A 98 -7.75 -8.23 5.00
CA LEU A 98 -7.55 -7.86 6.39
C LEU A 98 -8.87 -7.95 7.15
N SER A 99 -8.99 -8.91 8.05
CA SER A 99 -10.12 -8.95 8.97
C SER A 99 -9.87 -8.04 10.17
N ILE A 100 -10.92 -7.44 10.70
CA ILE A 100 -10.91 -6.59 11.90
C ILE A 100 -12.11 -6.98 12.78
N GLY A 101 -11.88 -7.16 14.08
CA GLY A 101 -12.95 -7.53 15.01
C GLY A 101 -12.50 -7.53 16.46
N LYS A 102 -13.38 -7.97 17.37
CA LYS A 102 -13.00 -8.29 18.75
C LYS A 102 -12.50 -9.72 18.80
N ALA A 103 -11.35 -9.94 19.44
CA ALA A 103 -10.86 -11.29 19.67
C ALA A 103 -11.86 -12.09 20.50
N ALA A 104 -12.13 -13.33 20.06
CA ALA A 104 -12.90 -14.29 20.84
C ALA A 104 -12.03 -14.92 21.94
N ASP A 105 -10.76 -15.17 21.63
CA ASP A 105 -9.75 -15.78 22.49
C ASP A 105 -8.41 -15.07 22.33
N GLU A 106 -7.52 -15.20 23.32
CA GLU A 106 -6.15 -14.70 23.21
C GLU A 106 -5.34 -15.49 22.17
N GLY A 107 -4.55 -14.77 21.39
CA GLY A 107 -3.62 -15.38 20.44
C GLY A 107 -2.39 -15.99 21.14
N TYR A 108 -1.71 -16.91 20.45
CA TYR A 108 -0.48 -17.52 20.95
C TYR A 108 0.74 -16.63 20.69
N ALA A 109 1.68 -16.65 21.64
CA ALA A 109 3.00 -16.07 21.42
C ALA A 109 3.68 -16.80 20.24
N SER A 110 4.25 -16.03 19.33
CA SER A 110 4.98 -16.57 18.17
C SER A 110 6.47 -16.31 18.32
N TYR A 111 7.30 -17.26 17.91
CA TYR A 111 8.74 -17.11 17.90
C TYR A 111 9.19 -16.14 16.80
N ARG A 112 10.24 -15.37 17.05
CA ARG A 112 10.94 -14.55 16.06
C ARG A 112 12.41 -14.91 16.10
N LEU A 113 13.07 -14.92 14.94
CA LEU A 113 14.51 -15.13 14.88
C LEU A 113 15.24 -14.08 15.75
N PRO A 114 16.26 -14.48 16.51
CA PRO A 114 17.15 -13.56 17.21
C PRO A 114 17.80 -12.55 16.26
N ILE A 115 18.06 -11.33 16.76
CA ILE A 115 18.54 -10.19 15.94
C ILE A 115 19.90 -10.46 15.28
N ASP A 116 20.77 -11.22 15.96
CA ASP A 116 22.09 -11.65 15.50
C ASP A 116 22.03 -12.63 14.32
N ARG A 117 20.87 -13.24 14.06
CA ARG A 117 20.63 -14.09 12.88
C ARG A 117 20.15 -13.32 11.66
N ILE A 118 19.70 -12.07 11.82
CA ILE A 118 19.08 -11.28 10.74
C ILE A 118 19.76 -9.92 10.50
N THR A 119 20.89 -9.65 11.16
CA THR A 119 21.64 -8.39 11.04
C THR A 119 23.10 -8.67 10.72
N GLU A 120 23.63 -8.01 9.70
CA GLU A 120 25.05 -8.05 9.32
C GLU A 120 25.65 -6.64 9.37
N TRP A 121 26.89 -6.53 9.84
CA TRP A 121 27.64 -5.26 9.87
C TRP A 121 28.72 -5.31 8.79
N LYS A 122 28.77 -4.28 7.94
CA LYS A 122 29.77 -4.14 6.87
C LYS A 122 30.73 -3.01 7.19
#